data_AF-A0A383DIS4-F1
#
_entry.id   AF-A0A383DIS4-F1
#
_cell.length_a   1.000
_cell.length_b   1.000
_cell.length_c   1.000
_cell.angle_alpha   90.00
_cell.angle_beta   90.00
_cell.angle_gamma   90.00
#
_symmetry.space_group_name_H-M   'P 1'
#
loop_
_entity.id
_entity.type
_entity.pdbx_description
1 polymer ?
#
loop_
_entity_poly.entity_id
_entity_poly.type
_entity_poly.pdbx_seq_one_letter_code
_entity_poly.pdbx_strand_id
1 'polypeptide(L)' 'MDPLVIVAKLQKILRDNLQRIGDAMISGGVDNMEKYQYMLGQARTYQYMLQEISNLLKAKEQKDEQGNVIDLGKGSPKT' A
#
# COMPACT_ATOMS: atom_id res chain seq x y z
N MET A 1 15.72 -5.64 15.32
CA MET A 1 15.22 -4.50 14.52
C MET A 1 13.73 -4.36 14.81
N ASP A 2 13.23 -3.15 14.95
CA ASP A 2 11.80 -2.91 15.17
C ASP A 2 10.96 -3.41 13.98
N PRO A 3 9.84 -4.14 14.20
CA PRO A 3 8.99 -4.65 13.11
C PRO A 3 8.48 -3.56 12.16
N LEU A 4 8.16 -2.37 12.67
CA LEU A 4 7.70 -1.24 11.88
C LEU A 4 8.81 -0.72 10.96
N VAL A 5 10.07 -0.77 11.40
CA VAL A 5 11.25 -0.45 10.58
C VAL A 5 11.41 -1.46 9.44
N ILE A 6 11.10 -2.74 9.68
CA ILE A 6 11.13 -3.77 8.62
C ILE A 6 10.04 -3.48 7.58
N VAL A 7 8.81 -3.17 8.02
CA VAL A 7 7.70 -2.81 7.12
C VAL A 7 8.03 -1.56 6.31
N ALA A 8 8.58 -0.51 6.93
CA ALA A 8 8.99 0.71 6.24
C ALA A 8 10.07 0.45 5.17
N LYS A 9 11.06 -0.40 5.46
CA LYS A 9 12.06 -0.83 4.47
C LYS A 9 11.43 -1.61 3.32
N LEU A 10 10.50 -2.51 3.61
CA LEU A 10 9.77 -3.26 2.59
C LEU A 10 8.95 -2.33 1.69
N GLN A 11 8.20 -1.39 2.26
CA GLN A 11 7.46 -0.38 1.49
C GLN A 11 8.39 0.42 0.56
N LYS A 12 9.57 0.82 1.05
CA LYS A 12 10.56 1.52 0.23
C LYS A 12 11.02 0.67 -0.95
N ILE A 13 11.42 -0.58 -0.71
CA ILE A 13 11.87 -1.50 -1.77
C ILE A 13 10.77 -1.72 -2.82
N LEU A 14 9.52 -1.89 -2.40
CA LEU A 14 8.39 -2.07 -3.32
C LEU A 14 8.13 -0.82 -4.17
N ARG A 15 8.22 0.39 -3.58
CA ARG A 15 8.11 1.66 -4.33
C ARG A 15 9.25 1.84 -5.32
N ASP A 16 10.48 1.58 -4.89
CA ASP A 16 11.66 1.70 -5.75
C ASP A 16 11.57 0.72 -6.94
N ASN A 17 11.10 -0.51 -6.72
CA ASN A 17 10.88 -1.47 -7.80
C ASN A 17 9.72 -1.08 -8.72
N LEU A 18 8.61 -0.56 -8.17
CA LEU A 18 7.51 -0.04 -8.99
C LEU A 18 7.98 1.08 -9.91
N GLN A 19 8.79 2.01 -9.39
CA GLN A 19 9.38 3.09 -10.18
C GLN A 19 10.30 2.52 -11.27
N ARG A 20 11.21 1.60 -10.93
CA ARG A 20 12.11 0.97 -11.92
C ARG A 20 11.36 0.27 -13.05
N ILE A 21 10.28 -0.44 -12.74
CA ILE A 21 9.43 -1.07 -13.76
C ILE A 21 8.74 0.01 -14.61
N GLY A 22 8.21 1.07 -13.98
CA GLY A 22 7.66 2.23 -14.68
C GLY A 22 8.65 2.84 -15.67
N ASP A 23 9.85 3.16 -15.22
CA ASP A 23 10.94 3.73 -16.02
C ASP A 23 11.30 2.82 -17.19
N ALA A 24 11.42 1.50 -16.94
CA ALA A 24 11.73 0.53 -17.97
C ALA A 24 10.60 0.36 -19.00
N MET A 25 9.33 0.52 -18.61
CA MET A 25 8.20 0.50 -19.53
C MET A 25 8.13 1.73 -20.44
N ILE A 26 8.47 2.92 -19.93
CA ILE A 26 8.35 4.19 -20.68
C ILE A 26 9.60 4.57 -21.47
N SER A 27 10.78 4.03 -21.09
CA SER A 27 12.07 4.36 -21.73
C SER A 27 12.31 3.69 -23.09
N GLY A 28 11.32 2.97 -23.63
CA GLY A 28 11.42 2.29 -24.93
C GLY A 28 12.21 0.99 -24.89
N GLY A 29 12.59 0.48 -23.71
CA GLY A 29 13.27 -0.80 -23.52
C GLY A 29 12.39 -2.05 -23.64
N VAL A 30 11.09 -1.85 -23.93
CA VAL A 30 10.12 -2.92 -24.13
C VAL A 30 9.93 -3.13 -25.62
N ASP A 31 10.55 -4.20 -26.11
CA ASP A 31 10.63 -4.57 -27.53
C ASP A 31 9.45 -5.40 -28.01
N ASN A 32 8.63 -5.94 -27.10
CA ASN A 32 7.49 -6.78 -27.43
C ASN A 32 6.35 -6.71 -26.39
N MET A 33 5.15 -7.10 -26.82
CA MET A 33 3.94 -7.05 -25.99
C MET A 33 3.95 -8.05 -24.84
N GLU A 34 4.60 -9.21 -24.98
CA GLU A 34 4.69 -10.21 -23.90
C GLU A 34 5.51 -9.66 -22.73
N LYS A 35 6.68 -9.07 -23.01
CA LYS A 35 7.53 -8.38 -22.05
C LYS A 35 6.80 -7.19 -21.43
N TYR A 36 6.03 -6.44 -22.22
CA TYR A 36 5.17 -5.37 -21.70
C TYR A 36 4.15 -5.91 -20.69
N GLN A 37 3.40 -6.96 -21.05
CA GLN A 37 2.39 -7.55 -20.17
C GLN A 37 3.00 -8.14 -18.90
N TYR A 38 4.18 -8.75 -19.02
CA TYR A 38 4.92 -9.27 -17.87
C TYR A 38 5.33 -8.15 -16.90
N MET A 39 5.87 -7.04 -17.43
CA MET A 39 6.22 -5.87 -16.63
C MET A 39 4.99 -5.18 -16.03
N LEU A 40 3.89 -5.09 -16.78
CA LEU A 40 2.61 -4.60 -16.28
C LEU A 40 2.07 -5.47 -15.13
N GLY A 41 2.21 -6.79 -15.24
CA GLY A 41 1.92 -7.74 -14.17
C GLY A 41 2.72 -7.44 -12.91
N GLN A 42 4.05 -7.27 -13.04
CA GLN A 42 4.93 -6.90 -11.93
C GLN A 42 4.52 -5.57 -11.28
N ALA A 43 4.23 -4.54 -12.09
CA ALA A 43 3.79 -3.24 -11.59
C ALA A 43 2.49 -3.35 -10.77
N ARG A 44 1.51 -4.12 -11.27
CA ARG A 44 0.25 -4.39 -10.55
C ARG A 44 0.50 -5.10 -9.23
N THR A 45 1.36 -6.11 -9.21
CA THR A 45 1.73 -6.82 -7.98
C THR A 45 2.33 -5.89 -6.94
N TYR A 46 3.26 -5.01 -7.34
CA TYR A 46 3.83 -4.02 -6.41
C TYR A 46 2.79 -3.04 -5.88
N GLN A 47 1.87 -2.55 -6.73
CA GLN A 47 0.77 -1.69 -6.28
C GLN A 47 -0.14 -2.40 -5.27
N TYR A 48 -0.54 -3.66 -5.54
CA TYR A 48 -1.36 -4.43 -4.62
C TYR A 48 -0.68 -4.67 -3.27
N MET A 49 0.61 -5.03 -3.28
CA MET A 49 1.38 -5.22 -2.04
C MET A 49 1.46 -3.91 -1.24
N LEU A 50 1.71 -2.78 -1.90
CA LEU A 50 1.75 -1.47 -1.24
C LEU A 50 0.39 -1.09 -0.63
N GLN A 51 -0.71 -1.38 -1.33
CA GLN A 51 -2.06 -1.16 -0.82
C GLN A 51 -2.32 -2.05 0.41
N GLU A 52 -1.98 -3.33 0.35
CA GLU A 52 -2.19 -4.25 1.47
C GLU A 52 -1.39 -3.83 2.71
N ILE A 53 -0.12 -3.44 2.54
CA ILE A 53 0.67 -2.91 3.65
C ILE A 53 0.02 -1.63 4.22
N SER A 54 -0.50 -0.75 3.36
CA SER A 54 -1.19 0.47 3.81
C SER A 54 -2.46 0.16 4.60
N ASN A 55 -3.24 -0.83 4.16
CA ASN A 55 -4.42 -1.31 4.88
C ASN A 55 -4.06 -1.89 6.24
N LEU A 56 -3.01 -2.72 6.31
CA LEU A 56 -2.52 -3.32 7.56
C LEU A 56 -2.06 -2.25 8.56
N LEU A 57 -1.31 -1.24 8.10
CA LEU A 57 -0.86 -0.13 8.95
C LEU A 57 -2.03 0.74 9.43
N LYS A 58 -2.97 1.09 8.53
CA LYS A 58 -4.17 1.86 8.90
C LYS A 58 -5.08 1.13 9.88
N ALA A 59 -5.25 -0.18 9.71
CA ALA A 59 -6.00 -1.01 10.66
C ALA A 59 -5.30 -1.10 12.02
N LYS A 60 -3.97 -1.06 12.04
CA LYS A 60 -3.18 -1.01 13.27
C LYS A 60 -3.30 0.36 13.96
N GLU A 61 -3.24 1.46 13.21
CA GLU A 61 -3.48 2.81 13.73
C GLU A 61 -4.87 2.93 14.37
N GLN A 62 -5.94 2.47 13.71
CA GLN A 62 -7.28 2.51 14.30
C GLN A 62 -7.43 1.65 15.56
N LYS A 63 -6.69 0.54 15.67
CA LYS A 63 -6.68 -0.29 16.90
C LYS A 63 -5.85 0.32 18.02
N ASP A 64 -4.77 1.03 17.68
CA ASP A 64 -3.91 1.74 18.64
C ASP A 64 -4.56 3.07 19.10
N GLU A 65 -5.36 3.74 18.26
CA GLU A 65 -6.15 4.93 18.59
C GLU A 65 -7.49 4.61 19.30
N GLN A 66 -7.97 3.35 19.23
CA GLN A 66 -9.12 2.86 20.00
C GLN A 66 -8.76 2.47 21.43
N GLY A 67 -7.91 3.28 22.07
CA GLY A 67 -7.86 3.41 23.52
C GLY A 67 -9.18 3.98 24.05
N ASN A 68 -10.17 3.10 24.24
CA ASN A 68 -11.40 3.24 25.02
C ASN A 68 -12.42 4.35 24.63
N VAL A 69 -13.65 3.88 24.33
CA VAL A 69 -14.95 4.60 24.26
C VAL A 69 -15.25 5.36 22.96
N ILE A 70 -16.09 4.74 22.11
CA ILE A 70 -16.98 5.48 21.21
C ILE A 70 -18.18 5.92 22.07
N ASP A 71 -18.23 7.19 22.46
CA ASP A 71 -19.46 7.79 23.02
C ASP A 71 -20.45 8.01 21.88
N LEU A 72 -21.29 7.01 21.64
CA LEU A 72 -22.52 7.17 20.87
C LEU A 72 -23.51 7.91 21.77
N GLY A 73 -23.26 9.20 21.96
CA GLY A 73 -24.13 10.11 22.70
C GLY A 73 -25.57 9.83 22.34
N LYS A 74 -26.30 9.30 23.32
CA LYS A 74 -27.70 8.87 23.21
C LYS A 74 -28.48 10.05 22.62
N GLY A 75 -28.79 9.98 21.33
CA GLY A 75 -29.53 11.03 20.63
C GLY A 75 -30.86 11.22 21.33
N SER A 76 -30.97 12.28 22.13
CA SER A 76 -32.24 12.73 22.68
C SER A 76 -33.17 13.08 21.51
N PRO A 77 -34.40 12.55 21.47
CA PRO A 77 -35.34 12.90 20.42
C PRO A 77 -35.69 14.38 20.60
N LYS A 78 -35.38 15.21 19.59
CA LYS A 78 -35.93 16.56 19.53
C LYS A 78 -37.35 16.46 19.00
N THR A 79 -38.27 16.83 19.90
CA THR A 79 -39.71 17.04 19.76
C THR A 79 -40.09 17.89 18.57
#